data_AF-A0A964QKB0-F1
#
_entry.id   AF-A0A964QKB0-F1
#
_cell.length_a   1.000
_cell.length_b   1.000
_cell.length_c   1.000
_cell.angle_alpha   90.00
_cell.angle_beta   90.00
_cell.angle_gamma   90.00
#
_symmetry.space_group_name_H-M   'P 1'
#
loop_
_entity.id
_entity.type
_entity.pdbx_description
1 polymer ?
#
loop_
_entity_poly.entity_id
_entity_poly.type
_entity_poly.pdbx_seq_one_letter_code
_entity_poly.pdbx_strand_id
1 'polypeptide(L)'
;MFAKEGTLMRCNSLTKAGIVLGLGFGGFADGIVLHQILGWHHMICITDHCQPTSIEQLQTQNTQDGFFHLTVWIISLVGTAMLFRAARHPVPAWSGRVLFGAMLAGAGLFNFVEGPIDHQLLGLHHVLPGHPQQLLWDLLSAR
;
A
#
# COMPACT_ATOMS: atom_id res chain seq x y z
N MET A 1 23.61 -28.13 12.68
CA MET A 1 23.74 -26.70 12.33
C MET A 1 23.08 -26.38 10.99
N PHE A 2 23.42 -27.08 9.90
CA PHE A 2 22.88 -26.86 8.53
C PHE A 2 21.35 -26.90 8.35
N ALA A 3 20.61 -27.75 9.09
CA ALA A 3 19.14 -27.82 8.96
C ALA A 3 18.41 -26.56 9.50
N LYS A 4 19.01 -25.85 10.46
CA LYS A 4 18.42 -24.64 11.08
C LYS A 4 18.57 -23.42 10.16
N GLU A 5 19.71 -23.32 9.47
CA GLU A 5 19.99 -22.32 8.43
C GLU A 5 19.05 -22.45 7.23
N GLY A 6 18.82 -23.67 6.74
CA GLY A 6 17.89 -23.93 5.64
C GLY A 6 16.47 -23.48 5.95
N THR A 7 16.00 -23.70 7.18
CA THR A 7 14.67 -23.27 7.65
C THR A 7 14.58 -21.75 7.80
N LEU A 8 15.61 -21.09 8.34
CA LEU A 8 15.66 -19.63 8.49
C LEU A 8 15.64 -18.91 7.14
N MET A 9 16.45 -19.36 6.17
CA MET A 9 16.45 -18.79 4.81
C MET A 9 15.09 -18.95 4.11
N ARG A 10 14.36 -20.04 4.36
CA ARG A 10 13.03 -20.30 3.79
C ARG A 10 11.94 -19.43 4.40
N CYS A 11 11.94 -19.30 5.74
CA CYS A 11 11.02 -18.41 6.45
C CYS A 11 11.22 -16.96 5.99
N ASN A 12 12.47 -16.57 5.72
CA ASN A 12 12.81 -15.27 5.15
C ASN A 12 12.21 -15.07 3.75
N SER A 13 12.30 -16.06 2.85
CA SER A 13 11.69 -15.98 1.51
C SER A 13 10.16 -15.83 1.54
N LEU A 14 9.47 -16.55 2.43
CA LEU A 14 8.02 -16.44 2.59
C LEU A 14 7.63 -15.07 3.18
N THR A 15 8.39 -14.59 4.18
CA THR A 15 8.18 -13.28 4.79
C THR A 15 8.39 -12.14 3.78
N LYS A 16 9.46 -12.20 2.98
CA LYS A 16 9.71 -11.23 1.91
C LYS A 16 8.59 -11.19 0.88
N ALA A 17 8.13 -12.37 0.42
CA ALA A 17 7.01 -12.47 -0.51
C ALA A 17 5.73 -11.88 0.11
N GLY A 18 5.46 -12.18 1.39
CA GLY A 18 4.33 -11.64 2.12
C GLY A 18 4.36 -10.11 2.25
N ILE A 19 5.51 -9.52 2.59
CA ILE A 19 5.67 -8.06 2.68
C ILE A 19 5.40 -7.40 1.33
N VAL A 20 5.98 -7.92 0.24
CA VAL A 20 5.79 -7.33 -1.10
C VAL A 20 4.34 -7.48 -1.57
N LEU A 21 3.70 -8.63 -1.33
CA LEU A 21 2.26 -8.79 -1.56
C LEU A 21 1.43 -7.83 -0.71
N GLY A 22 1.80 -7.65 0.55
CA GLY A 22 1.15 -6.72 1.47
C GLY A 22 1.21 -5.28 1.00
N LEU A 23 2.35 -4.83 0.49
CA LEU A 23 2.50 -3.50 -0.11
C LEU A 23 1.53 -3.31 -1.29
N GLY A 24 1.47 -4.29 -2.21
CA GLY A 24 0.59 -4.23 -3.37
C GLY A 24 -0.90 -4.26 -3.00
N PHE A 25 -1.31 -5.20 -2.13
CA PHE A 25 -2.71 -5.29 -1.71
C PHE A 25 -3.15 -4.15 -0.79
N GLY A 26 -2.26 -3.65 0.07
CA GLY A 26 -2.50 -2.44 0.86
C GLY A 26 -2.76 -1.25 -0.04
N GLY A 27 -1.91 -1.02 -1.04
CA GLY A 27 -2.11 0.03 -2.03
C GLY A 27 -3.37 -0.15 -2.88
N PHE A 28 -3.75 -1.38 -3.24
CA PHE A 28 -5.05 -1.61 -3.86
C PHE A 28 -6.23 -1.27 -2.95
N ALA A 29 -6.15 -1.60 -1.66
CA ALA A 29 -7.21 -1.28 -0.71
C ALA A 29 -7.37 0.23 -0.58
N ASP A 30 -6.26 0.97 -0.48
CA ASP A 30 -6.23 2.42 -0.49
C ASP A 30 -6.82 3.00 -1.79
N GLY A 31 -6.28 2.63 -2.96
CA GLY A 31 -6.75 3.18 -4.24
C GLY A 31 -8.21 2.83 -4.59
N ILE A 32 -8.67 1.62 -4.27
CA ILE A 32 -10.05 1.23 -4.58
C ILE A 32 -11.01 1.86 -3.57
N VAL A 33 -10.74 1.72 -2.27
CA VAL A 33 -11.68 2.15 -1.25
C VAL A 33 -11.63 3.65 -1.08
N LEU A 34 -10.44 4.23 -0.91
CA LEU A 34 -10.29 5.63 -0.57
C LEU A 34 -10.34 6.53 -1.80
N HIS A 35 -9.69 6.17 -2.92
CA HIS A 35 -9.75 7.02 -4.13
C HIS A 35 -11.03 6.86 -4.95
N GLN A 36 -11.56 5.65 -5.06
CA GLN A 36 -12.63 5.38 -6.04
C GLN A 36 -14.01 5.21 -5.42
N ILE A 37 -14.14 4.42 -4.35
CA ILE A 37 -15.44 4.21 -3.69
C ILE A 37 -15.82 5.44 -2.88
N LEU A 38 -14.89 5.94 -2.06
CA LEU A 38 -15.14 7.04 -1.15
C LEU A 38 -14.77 8.40 -1.73
N GLY A 39 -13.80 8.46 -2.66
CA GLY A 39 -13.33 9.71 -3.26
C GLY A 39 -12.81 10.69 -2.21
N TRP A 40 -12.20 10.17 -1.13
CA TRP A 40 -11.69 10.98 -0.02
C TRP A 40 -10.40 11.67 -0.37
N HIS A 41 -9.54 10.97 -1.11
CA HIS A 41 -8.30 11.50 -1.65
C HIS A 41 -8.00 10.89 -3.02
N HIS A 42 -7.13 11.54 -3.79
CA HIS A 42 -6.65 11.07 -5.08
C HIS A 42 -5.12 11.18 -5.09
N MET A 43 -4.46 10.43 -5.97
CA MET A 43 -3.00 10.46 -6.12
C MET A 43 -2.45 11.89 -6.25
N ILE A 44 -3.17 12.75 -6.97
CA ILE A 44 -2.90 14.19 -7.00
C ILE A 44 -4.23 14.93 -6.84
N CYS A 45 -4.27 15.83 -5.85
CA CYS A 45 -5.40 16.73 -5.69
C CYS A 45 -5.22 18.04 -6.44
N ILE A 46 -6.27 18.35 -7.19
CA ILE A 46 -6.35 19.52 -8.07
C ILE A 46 -7.18 20.63 -7.40
N THR A 47 -7.86 20.33 -6.30
CA THR A 47 -8.64 21.26 -5.49
C THR A 47 -8.32 21.07 -4.01
N ASP A 48 -8.56 22.11 -3.20
CA ASP A 48 -8.26 22.10 -1.74
C ASP A 48 -9.00 21.01 -0.96
N HIS A 49 -10.08 20.46 -1.52
CA HIS A 49 -10.90 19.41 -0.92
C HIS A 49 -10.90 18.12 -1.73
N CYS A 50 -10.05 18.02 -2.75
CA CYS A 50 -9.96 16.86 -3.65
C CYS A 50 -11.22 16.52 -4.45
N GLN A 51 -12.27 17.32 -4.31
CA GLN A 51 -13.49 17.18 -5.08
C GLN A 51 -13.34 17.90 -6.43
N PRO A 52 -13.39 17.18 -7.56
CA PRO A 52 -13.34 17.79 -8.88
C PRO A 52 -14.62 18.57 -9.16
N THR A 53 -14.48 19.78 -9.70
CA THR A 53 -15.60 20.67 -10.06
C THR A 53 -15.94 20.63 -11.54
N SER A 54 -15.14 19.92 -12.34
CA SER A 54 -15.34 19.72 -13.77
C SER A 54 -15.01 18.28 -14.18
N ILE A 55 -15.53 17.86 -15.34
CA ILE A 55 -15.23 16.54 -15.92
C ILE A 55 -13.73 16.41 -16.23
N GLU A 56 -13.09 17.47 -16.68
CA GLU A 56 -11.66 17.48 -17.00
C GLU A 56 -10.80 17.25 -15.74
N GLN A 57 -11.17 17.85 -14.60
CA GLN A 57 -10.52 17.60 -13.32
C GLN A 57 -10.71 16.15 -12.87
N LEU A 58 -11.92 15.60 -13.00
CA LEU A 58 -12.21 14.20 -12.66
C LEU A 58 -11.39 13.23 -13.54
N GLN A 59 -11.30 13.51 -14.85
CA GLN A 59 -10.50 12.69 -15.78
C GLN A 59 -9.02 12.71 -15.42
N THR A 60 -8.50 13.85 -14.99
CA THR A 60 -7.10 14.00 -14.59
C THR A 60 -6.80 13.20 -13.34
N GLN A 61 -7.61 13.34 -12.29
CA GLN A 61 -7.49 12.58 -11.04
C GLN A 61 -7.59 11.07 -11.30
N ASN A 62 -8.61 10.63 -12.05
CA ASN A 62 -8.81 9.23 -12.39
C ASN A 62 -7.63 8.65 -13.20
N THR A 63 -7.01 9.45 -14.06
CA THR A 63 -5.81 9.04 -14.80
C THR A 63 -4.62 8.82 -13.87
N GLN A 64 -4.43 9.71 -12.90
CA GLN A 64 -3.35 9.61 -11.92
C GLN A 64 -3.56 8.42 -10.97
N ASP A 65 -4.79 8.21 -10.51
CA ASP A 65 -5.18 7.01 -9.77
C ASP A 65 -4.93 5.75 -10.59
N GLY A 66 -5.16 5.78 -11.91
CA GLY A 66 -4.84 4.67 -12.81
C GLY A 66 -3.35 4.30 -12.81
N PHE A 67 -2.44 5.29 -12.84
CA PHE A 67 -1.00 5.04 -12.75
C PHE A 67 -0.58 4.51 -11.38
N PHE A 68 -1.21 4.99 -10.31
CA PHE A 68 -1.06 4.42 -8.97
C PHE A 68 -1.46 2.94 -8.95
N HIS A 69 -2.65 2.62 -9.47
CA HIS A 69 -3.15 1.25 -9.59
C HIS A 69 -2.22 0.35 -10.40
N LEU A 70 -1.68 0.85 -11.52
CA LEU A 70 -0.71 0.11 -12.32
C LEU A 70 0.55 -0.22 -11.52
N THR A 71 1.02 0.71 -10.70
CA THR A 71 2.20 0.52 -9.85
C THR A 71 1.97 -0.56 -8.81
N VAL A 72 0.87 -0.48 -8.05
CA VAL A 72 0.53 -1.49 -7.02
C VAL A 72 0.15 -2.84 -7.64
N TRP A 73 -0.36 -2.86 -8.87
CA TRP A 73 -0.55 -4.07 -9.67
C TRP A 73 0.78 -4.76 -9.98
N ILE A 74 1.78 -4.02 -10.47
CA ILE A 74 3.13 -4.56 -10.74
C ILE A 74 3.76 -5.09 -9.44
N ILE A 75 3.65 -4.35 -8.33
CA ILE A 75 4.15 -4.80 -7.01
C ILE A 75 3.47 -6.12 -6.61
N SER A 76 2.15 -6.23 -6.79
CA SER A 76 1.38 -7.44 -6.50
C SER A 76 1.82 -8.63 -7.37
N LEU A 77 2.11 -8.41 -8.66
CA LEU A 77 2.66 -9.44 -9.54
C LEU A 77 4.04 -9.92 -9.09
N VAL A 78 4.92 -9.00 -8.70
CA VAL A 78 6.25 -9.33 -8.16
C VAL A 78 6.12 -10.15 -6.88
N GLY A 79 5.26 -9.71 -5.94
CA GLY A 79 4.99 -10.44 -4.71
C GLY A 79 4.44 -11.84 -4.97
N THR A 80 3.53 -11.99 -5.93
CA THR A 80 2.97 -13.28 -6.35
C THR A 80 4.05 -14.19 -6.93
N ALA A 81 4.90 -13.66 -7.81
CA ALA A 81 6.02 -14.42 -8.36
C ALA A 81 7.00 -14.87 -7.27
N MET A 82 7.30 -14.00 -6.29
CA MET A 82 8.11 -14.35 -5.12
C MET A 82 7.47 -15.47 -4.28
N LEU A 83 6.16 -15.40 -4.05
CA LEU A 83 5.41 -16.41 -3.31
C LEU A 83 5.45 -17.76 -4.03
N PHE A 84 5.22 -17.79 -5.34
CA PHE A 84 5.31 -19.02 -6.14
C PHE A 84 6.73 -19.60 -6.15
N ARG A 85 7.77 -18.77 -6.19
CA ARG A 85 9.16 -19.24 -6.05
C ARG A 85 9.40 -19.85 -4.68
N ALA A 86 8.89 -19.24 -3.60
CA ALA A 86 8.98 -19.78 -2.25
C ALA A 86 8.22 -21.12 -2.12
N ALA A 87 7.13 -21.30 -2.86
CA ALA A 87 6.28 -22.50 -2.84
C ALA A 87 6.84 -23.72 -3.59
N ARG A 88 7.83 -23.57 -4.48
CA ARG A 88 8.40 -24.67 -5.29
C ARG A 88 9.25 -25.68 -4.51
N HIS A 89 9.51 -25.45 -3.23
CA HIS A 89 10.36 -26.33 -2.42
C HIS A 89 9.53 -27.27 -1.53
N PRO A 90 9.84 -28.59 -1.48
CA PRO A 90 9.09 -29.55 -0.67
C PRO A 90 9.08 -29.18 0.82
N VAL A 91 7.88 -29.31 1.41
CA VAL A 91 7.39 -28.77 2.70
C VAL A 91 8.07 -29.48 3.90
N PRO A 92 8.45 -28.73 4.97
CA PRO A 92 7.52 -28.51 6.11
C PRO A 92 7.13 -27.05 6.41
N ALA A 93 7.71 -26.03 5.76
CA ALA A 93 7.72 -24.65 6.29
C ALA A 93 6.66 -23.66 5.74
N TRP A 94 5.51 -24.13 5.24
CA TRP A 94 4.42 -23.23 4.84
C TRP A 94 3.59 -22.84 6.06
N SER A 95 3.62 -21.56 6.45
CA SER A 95 2.80 -21.03 7.54
C SER A 95 1.95 -19.87 7.05
N GLY A 96 0.64 -20.13 6.91
CA GLY A 96 -0.32 -19.08 6.55
C GLY A 96 -0.33 -17.92 7.54
N ARG A 97 -0.03 -18.18 8.82
CA ARG A 97 0.10 -17.13 9.85
C ARG A 97 1.28 -16.20 9.58
N VAL A 98 2.44 -16.75 9.18
CA VAL A 98 3.63 -15.94 8.84
C VAL A 98 3.36 -15.13 7.57
N LEU A 99 2.77 -15.75 6.55
CA LEU A 99 2.42 -15.05 5.31
C LEU A 99 1.43 -13.91 5.58
N PHE A 100 0.35 -14.16 6.32
CA PHE A 100 -0.65 -13.16 6.65
C PHE A 100 -0.06 -12.02 7.50
N GLY A 101 0.74 -12.34 8.53
CA GLY A 101 1.42 -11.33 9.33
C GLY A 101 2.39 -10.48 8.51
N ALA A 102 3.12 -11.10 7.57
CA ALA A 102 3.99 -10.39 6.65
C ALA A 102 3.21 -9.49 5.67
N MET A 103 2.05 -9.94 5.18
CA MET A 103 1.16 -9.12 4.35
C MET A 103 0.60 -7.94 5.13
N LEU A 104 0.16 -8.12 6.38
CA LEU A 104 -0.26 -7.02 7.23
C LEU A 104 0.88 -6.02 7.48
N ALA A 105 2.10 -6.50 7.72
CA ALA A 105 3.27 -5.64 7.86
C ALA A 105 3.58 -4.87 6.56
N GLY A 106 3.43 -5.51 5.40
CA GLY A 106 3.56 -4.85 4.11
C GLY A 106 2.50 -3.79 3.86
N ALA A 107 1.23 -4.08 4.18
CA ALA A 107 0.14 -3.11 4.06
C ALA A 107 0.33 -1.92 5.01
N GLY A 108 0.72 -2.18 6.26
CA GLY A 108 1.06 -1.12 7.21
C GLY A 108 2.27 -0.30 6.76
N LEU A 109 3.27 -0.92 6.14
CA LEU A 109 4.42 -0.20 5.57
C LEU A 109 4.00 0.69 4.39
N PHE A 110 3.07 0.22 3.55
CA PHE A 110 2.50 1.04 2.47
C PHE A 110 1.86 2.30 3.07
N ASN A 111 0.92 2.15 4.02
CA ASN A 111 0.25 3.27 4.67
C ASN A 111 1.23 4.22 5.40
N PHE A 112 2.27 3.67 6.04
CA PHE A 112 3.28 4.47 6.74
C PHE A 112 4.21 5.24 5.80
N VAL A 113 4.40 4.79 4.57
CA VAL A 113 5.26 5.47 3.58
C VAL A 113 4.45 6.45 2.76
N GLU A 114 3.28 6.05 2.28
CA GLU A 114 2.38 6.87 1.47
C GLU A 114 1.86 8.07 2.28
N GLY A 115 1.35 7.83 3.50
CA GLY A 115 0.81 8.87 4.38
C GLY A 115 1.74 10.08 4.56
N PRO A 116 2.98 9.95 5.04
CA PRO A 116 3.90 11.08 5.19
C PRO A 116 4.46 11.64 3.88
N ILE A 117 4.70 10.80 2.86
CA ILE A 117 5.28 11.26 1.59
C ILE A 117 4.25 12.10 0.81
N ASP A 118 3.00 11.65 0.74
CA ASP A 118 1.94 12.33 0.00
C ASP A 118 1.27 13.44 0.81
N HIS A 119 1.13 13.30 2.14
CA HIS A 119 0.50 14.34 2.96
C HIS A 119 1.48 15.41 3.49
N GLN A 120 2.75 15.09 3.80
CA GLN A 120 3.64 16.05 4.50
C GLN A 120 4.80 16.58 3.66
N LEU A 121 5.33 15.81 2.70
CA LEU A 121 6.49 16.24 1.89
C LEU A 121 6.10 16.93 0.57
N LEU A 122 4.98 16.52 -0.04
CA LEU A 122 4.48 17.12 -1.28
C LEU A 122 3.37 18.16 -1.04
N GLY A 123 2.81 18.24 0.17
CA GLY A 123 1.83 19.25 0.57
C GLY A 123 0.49 19.16 -0.18
N LEU A 124 0.16 17.99 -0.72
CA LEU A 124 -0.98 17.81 -1.62
C LEU A 124 -2.30 17.54 -0.89
N HIS A 125 -2.28 17.15 0.40
CA HIS A 125 -3.48 16.79 1.16
C HIS A 125 -3.36 17.02 2.66
N HIS A 126 -4.31 17.75 3.21
CA HIS A 126 -4.63 17.70 4.63
C HIS A 126 -5.88 16.84 4.83
N VAL A 127 -5.89 16.00 5.87
CA VAL A 127 -7.02 15.13 6.22
C VAL A 127 -8.28 15.95 6.50
N LEU A 128 -8.10 17.15 7.05
CA LEU A 128 -9.18 18.11 7.26
C LEU A 128 -8.66 19.54 7.04
N PRO A 129 -8.66 20.04 5.79
CA PRO A 129 -8.12 21.36 5.46
C PRO A 129 -8.90 22.47 6.17
N GLY A 130 -8.20 23.34 6.91
CA GLY A 130 -8.79 24.50 7.58
C GLY A 130 -9.25 24.28 9.03
N HIS A 131 -9.05 23.09 9.59
CA HIS A 131 -9.36 22.81 11.00
C HIS A 131 -8.21 23.26 11.93
N PRO A 132 -8.48 23.85 13.11
CA PRO A 132 -7.41 24.32 14.03
C PRO A 132 -6.48 23.21 14.56
N GLN A 133 -6.80 21.94 14.32
CA GLN A 133 -6.02 20.77 14.73
C GLN A 133 -5.58 19.92 13.52
N GLN A 134 -5.45 20.52 12.35
CA GLN A 134 -5.06 19.87 11.09
C GLN A 134 -3.84 18.96 11.23
N LEU A 135 -2.77 19.44 11.88
CA LEU A 135 -1.56 18.65 12.16
C LEU A 135 -1.83 17.38 12.99
N LEU A 136 -2.78 17.43 13.94
CA LEU A 136 -3.12 16.28 14.78
C LEU A 136 -3.84 15.21 13.97
N TRP A 137 -4.72 15.63 13.04
CA TRP A 137 -5.44 14.72 12.16
C TRP A 137 -4.52 14.12 11.09
N ASP A 138 -3.61 14.90 10.54
CA ASP A 138 -2.58 14.42 9.61
C ASP A 138 -1.61 13.41 10.28
N LEU A 139 -1.38 13.51 11.59
CA LEU A 139 -0.58 12.55 12.36
C LEU A 139 -1.36 11.30 12.79
N LEU A 140 -2.68 11.41 12.96
CA LEU A 140 -3.56 10.31 13.40
C LEU A 140 -4.09 9.46 12.24
N SER A 141 -4.17 10.02 11.03
CA SER A 141 -4.51 9.30 9.79
C SER A 141 -3.39 8.40 9.29
N ALA A 142 -2.15 8.60 9.75
CA ALA A 142 -0.97 7.80 9.42
C ALA A 142 -0.92 6.45 10.19
N ARG A 143 -2.05 5.76 10.37
CA ARG A 143 -2.14 4.43 10.97
C ARG A 143 -2.70 3.39 10.03
#